data_AF-J3L7M4-F1
#
_entry.id   AF-J3L7M4-F1
#
_cell.length_a   1.000
_cell.length_b   1.000
_cell.length_c   1.000
_cell.angle_alpha   90.00
_cell.angle_beta   90.00
_cell.angle_gamma   90.00
#
_symmetry.space_group_name_H-M   'P 1'
#
loop_
_entity.id
_entity.type
_entity.pdbx_description
1 polymer ?
#
loop_
_entity_poly.entity_id
_entity_poly.type
_entity_poly.pdbx_seq_one_letter_code
_entity_poly.pdbx_strand_id
1 'polypeptide(L)'
;MSSSSYKIALALSLMAAPLLCALAAGGDQHRPVLTRLAKDPSTSLYTASVGNGGPGPQLVLDLAGSLVWTTCMPPYRLIPCGGSVSDRLRYTALLKNPKNTAYYIGVTGVAVNNVQVPLPPGALSLSARQGTGGGALSTATPYTALRSDIYRPVRDAFAEATSGFARAPATKPFDLCYQKSALPSTRIGLYTASIDLTLAGGQNWTIVGSSAVVEVSQDAACLAFVDMGTTATPAVDHSPAVIIGGHQMEDNLVVFDLEKWQFGYSGLLLGTMTRCGNFDFSMGSH
;
A
#
# COMPACT_ATOMS: atom_id res chain seq x y z
N MET A 1 11.92 53.17 -78.00
CA MET A 1 10.47 53.25 -78.29
C MET A 1 9.90 51.84 -78.22
N SER A 2 8.82 51.69 -77.43
CA SER A 2 7.85 50.57 -77.33
C SER A 2 8.41 49.16 -77.03
N SER A 3 8.23 48.56 -75.85
CA SER A 3 6.98 48.09 -75.20
C SER A 3 6.20 47.11 -76.08
N SER A 4 6.07 45.83 -75.70
CA SER A 4 4.99 45.39 -74.80
C SER A 4 5.03 43.86 -74.53
N SER A 5 4.54 43.51 -73.34
CA SER A 5 4.37 42.18 -72.74
C SER A 5 3.37 41.28 -73.49
N TYR A 6 3.39 39.98 -73.19
CA TYR A 6 2.26 39.14 -72.72
C TYR A 6 2.72 37.66 -72.75
N LYS A 7 2.64 36.97 -71.61
CA LYS A 7 2.88 35.51 -71.54
C LYS A 7 1.67 34.86 -70.88
N ILE A 8 0.94 34.06 -71.66
CA ILE A 8 -0.07 33.13 -71.16
C ILE A 8 0.14 31.76 -71.84
N ALA A 9 0.20 30.75 -70.98
CA ALA A 9 -0.24 29.37 -71.10
C ALA A 9 0.52 28.34 -71.97
N LEU A 10 0.99 27.33 -71.21
CA LEU A 10 0.62 25.90 -71.26
C LEU A 10 1.62 24.88 -71.82
N ALA A 11 1.67 23.78 -71.06
CA ALA A 11 2.01 22.40 -71.39
C ALA A 11 3.50 22.00 -71.38
N LEU A 12 3.88 21.28 -70.32
CA LEU A 12 4.91 20.23 -70.33
C LEU A 12 4.40 19.11 -69.39
N SER A 13 3.86 18.01 -69.93
CA SER A 13 4.54 16.81 -70.43
C SER A 13 4.81 15.79 -69.31
N LEU A 14 4.03 14.69 -69.35
CA LEU A 14 4.19 13.49 -68.53
C LEU A 14 5.52 12.76 -68.82
N MET A 15 6.16 12.19 -67.78
CA MET A 15 6.23 10.73 -67.52
C MET A 15 7.42 10.37 -66.61
N ALA A 16 7.13 9.75 -65.46
CA ALA A 16 7.68 8.45 -65.01
C ALA A 16 7.52 8.29 -63.47
N ALA A 17 6.60 7.42 -63.05
CA ALA A 17 6.57 6.77 -61.74
C ALA A 17 7.42 5.46 -61.81
N PRO A 18 7.65 4.67 -60.74
CA PRO A 18 7.29 4.82 -59.32
C PRO A 18 8.48 4.56 -58.34
N LEU A 19 8.49 5.20 -57.16
CA LEU A 19 9.32 4.77 -56.04
C LEU A 19 8.45 4.16 -54.92
N LEU A 20 9.01 3.13 -54.32
CA LEU A 20 8.41 2.14 -53.45
C LEU A 20 7.78 2.67 -52.15
N CYS A 21 6.75 1.93 -51.71
CA CYS A 21 6.39 1.59 -50.33
C CYS A 21 7.18 2.26 -49.19
N ALA A 22 6.46 2.95 -48.29
CA ALA A 22 6.18 2.40 -46.96
C ALA A 22 5.21 3.31 -46.20
N LEU A 23 4.15 2.69 -45.67
CA LEU A 23 3.33 3.26 -44.60
C LEU A 23 4.25 3.58 -43.40
N ALA A 24 4.43 4.85 -43.07
CA ALA A 24 4.86 5.21 -41.72
C ALA A 24 3.64 5.08 -40.81
N ALA A 25 3.40 3.86 -40.32
CA ALA A 25 2.59 3.66 -39.14
C ALA A 25 3.21 4.47 -37.99
N GLY A 26 2.43 5.36 -37.39
CA GLY A 26 2.79 6.03 -36.14
C GLY A 26 2.94 5.00 -35.04
N GLY A 27 4.16 4.51 -34.85
CA GLY A 27 4.56 3.70 -33.70
C GLY A 27 5.01 4.63 -32.59
N ASP A 28 4.18 4.75 -31.57
CA ASP A 28 4.52 5.42 -30.32
C ASP A 28 5.64 4.62 -29.62
N GLN A 29 6.88 4.99 -29.89
CA GLN A 29 8.06 4.29 -29.39
C GLN A 29 8.34 4.74 -27.95
N HIS A 30 7.58 4.19 -27.00
CA HIS A 30 7.94 4.30 -25.58
C HIS A 30 9.29 3.62 -25.35
N ARG A 31 10.35 4.42 -25.22
CA ARG A 31 11.69 3.93 -24.88
C ARG A 31 11.71 3.50 -23.41
N PRO A 32 12.12 2.25 -23.10
CA PRO A 32 12.25 1.83 -21.71
C PRO A 32 13.33 2.66 -21.01
N VAL A 33 13.00 3.17 -19.81
CA VAL A 33 13.97 3.89 -18.97
C VAL A 33 14.89 2.88 -18.30
N LEU A 34 16.12 2.81 -18.77
CA LEU A 34 17.17 2.00 -18.18
C LEU A 34 17.95 2.86 -17.17
N THR A 35 17.79 2.61 -15.87
CA THR A 35 18.55 3.30 -14.82
C THR A 35 19.31 2.32 -13.92
N ARG A 36 20.44 2.75 -13.36
CA ARG A 36 21.22 1.94 -12.43
C ARG A 36 20.51 1.86 -11.08
N LEU A 37 20.39 0.64 -10.56
CA LEU A 37 20.02 0.40 -9.19
C LEU A 37 21.26 0.53 -8.29
N ALA A 38 21.18 1.38 -7.27
CA ALA A 38 22.18 1.50 -6.23
C ALA A 38 21.65 0.87 -4.93
N LYS A 39 22.37 -0.12 -4.41
CA LYS A 39 22.05 -0.75 -3.11
C LYS A 39 22.71 0.04 -1.99
N ASP A 40 21.93 0.53 -1.05
CA ASP A 40 22.43 1.12 0.18
C ASP A 40 22.88 -0.01 1.13
N PRO A 41 24.16 -0.07 1.52
CA PRO A 41 24.68 -1.13 2.39
C PRO A 41 24.21 -1.01 3.85
N SER A 42 23.75 0.17 4.28
CA SER A 42 23.29 0.42 5.65
C SER A 42 21.82 0.07 5.86
N THR A 43 20.99 0.28 4.84
CA THR A 43 19.54 0.03 4.91
C THR A 43 19.10 -1.19 4.10
N SER A 44 20.01 -1.77 3.30
CA SER A 44 19.72 -2.83 2.32
C SER A 44 18.67 -2.48 1.26
N LEU A 45 18.30 -1.21 1.14
CA LEU A 45 17.35 -0.73 0.14
C LEU A 45 18.00 -0.55 -1.23
N TYR A 46 17.20 -0.69 -2.28
CA TYR A 46 17.60 -0.38 -3.65
C TYR A 46 17.03 0.99 -4.04
N THR A 47 17.86 1.83 -4.65
CA THR A 47 17.47 3.17 -5.12
C THR A 47 17.73 3.28 -6.60
N ALA A 48 16.86 3.99 -7.31
CA ALA A 48 16.94 4.16 -8.75
C ALA A 48 16.82 5.66 -9.09
N SER A 49 17.87 6.24 -9.65
CA SER A 49 17.83 7.65 -10.05
C SER A 49 17.23 7.75 -11.45
N VAL A 50 15.97 8.18 -11.55
CA VAL A 50 15.35 8.52 -12.84
C VAL A 50 15.36 10.03 -12.98
N GLY A 51 16.22 10.55 -13.86
CA GLY A 51 16.36 11.99 -14.08
C GLY A 51 16.16 12.37 -15.55
N ASN A 52 15.33 13.38 -15.79
CA ASN A 52 15.25 14.08 -17.09
C ASN A 52 16.38 15.13 -17.21
N GLY A 53 17.64 14.72 -17.02
CA GLY A 53 18.81 15.58 -17.27
C GLY A 53 19.00 16.77 -16.30
N GLY A 54 18.38 16.76 -15.11
CA GLY A 54 18.57 17.78 -14.07
C GLY A 54 18.66 17.17 -12.66
N PRO A 55 18.97 17.97 -11.62
CA PRO A 55 19.05 17.50 -10.23
C PRO A 55 17.64 17.28 -9.66
N GLY A 56 16.99 16.20 -10.11
CA GLY A 56 15.69 15.75 -9.60
C GLY A 56 15.82 14.91 -8.33
N PRO A 57 14.74 14.75 -7.55
CA PRO A 57 14.75 13.94 -6.34
C PRO A 57 15.09 12.48 -6.66
N GLN A 58 15.95 11.88 -5.85
CA GLN A 58 16.34 10.49 -5.99
C GLN A 58 15.15 9.60 -5.57
N LEU A 59 14.58 8.87 -6.52
CA LEU A 59 13.46 7.96 -6.26
C LEU A 59 14.00 6.68 -5.60
N VAL A 60 13.37 6.27 -4.50
CA VAL A 60 13.65 4.99 -3.84
C VAL A 60 12.71 3.96 -4.42
N LEU A 61 13.26 2.92 -5.05
CA LEU A 61 12.49 1.83 -5.64
C LEU A 61 12.56 0.64 -4.70
N ASP A 62 11.54 0.49 -3.86
CA ASP A 62 11.38 -0.69 -3.01
C ASP A 62 10.96 -1.89 -3.86
N LEU A 63 11.94 -2.72 -4.23
CA LEU A 63 11.74 -3.93 -5.03
C LEU A 63 11.13 -5.09 -4.22
N ALA A 64 10.99 -4.94 -2.90
CA ALA A 64 10.47 -5.98 -2.01
C ALA A 64 9.01 -5.74 -1.59
N GLY A 65 8.43 -4.57 -1.89
CA GLY A 65 7.05 -4.21 -1.53
C GLY A 65 6.07 -4.26 -2.71
N SER A 66 4.84 -4.68 -2.46
CA SER A 66 3.68 -4.46 -3.35
C SER A 66 3.19 -2.99 -3.35
N LEU A 67 3.83 -2.13 -2.57
CA LEU A 67 3.38 -0.77 -2.23
C LEU A 67 4.31 0.29 -2.83
N VAL A 68 3.72 1.22 -3.58
CA VAL A 68 4.43 2.38 -4.18
C VAL A 68 4.37 3.56 -3.24
N TRP A 69 5.53 4.13 -2.89
CA TRP A 69 5.64 5.34 -2.09
C TRP A 69 5.85 6.55 -2.99
N THR A 70 5.15 7.65 -2.71
CA THR A 70 5.40 8.96 -3.34
C THR A 70 5.54 10.03 -2.27
N THR A 71 6.50 10.94 -2.46
CA THR A 71 6.71 12.08 -1.55
C THR A 71 5.70 13.18 -1.86
N CYS A 72 4.87 13.56 -0.89
CA CYS A 72 3.99 14.73 -1.00
C CYS A 72 4.80 16.03 -0.80
N MET A 73 5.64 16.42 -1.76
CA MET A 73 6.34 17.72 -1.73
C MET A 73 5.52 18.82 -2.43
N PRO A 74 5.29 19.99 -1.79
CA PRO A 74 4.83 21.20 -2.50
C PRO A 74 5.91 21.67 -3.50
N PRO A 75 5.57 22.23 -4.69
CA PRO A 75 4.26 22.60 -5.22
C PRO A 75 3.59 21.50 -6.07
N TYR A 76 4.17 20.30 -6.14
CA TYR A 76 3.70 19.25 -7.02
C TYR A 76 2.57 18.48 -6.34
N ARG A 77 1.33 18.82 -6.69
CA ARG A 77 0.12 18.02 -6.39
C ARG A 77 0.16 16.71 -7.19
N LEU A 78 1.19 15.89 -6.95
CA LEU A 78 1.29 14.52 -7.44
C LEU A 78 0.34 13.57 -6.70
N ILE A 79 -0.44 14.11 -5.77
CA ILE A 79 -1.71 13.56 -5.28
C ILE A 79 -2.67 14.76 -5.29
N PRO A 80 -3.88 14.67 -5.85
CA PRO A 80 -4.91 15.65 -5.57
C PRO A 80 -5.27 15.52 -4.08
N CYS A 81 -4.50 16.15 -3.19
CA CYS A 81 -4.84 16.33 -1.78
C CYS A 81 -6.02 17.30 -1.60
N GLY A 82 -6.69 17.70 -2.69
CA GLY A 82 -8.00 18.33 -2.71
C GLY A 82 -8.98 17.39 -3.39
N GLY A 83 -9.65 16.55 -2.60
CA GLY A 83 -10.65 15.57 -3.05
C GLY A 83 -10.97 14.52 -1.97
N SER A 84 -12.19 13.98 -2.05
CA SER A 84 -12.91 13.04 -1.15
C SER A 84 -12.09 12.05 -0.29
N VAL A 85 -10.91 11.60 -0.74
CA VAL A 85 -10.07 10.65 0.00
C VAL A 85 -9.27 11.33 1.13
N SER A 86 -8.73 12.52 0.90
CA SER A 86 -7.94 13.24 1.92
C SER A 86 -8.81 13.71 3.09
N ASP A 87 -10.08 14.03 2.82
CA ASP A 87 -11.07 14.41 3.84
C ASP A 87 -11.38 13.27 4.84
N ARG A 88 -11.03 12.03 4.49
CA ARG A 88 -11.21 10.84 5.33
C ARG A 88 -9.99 10.55 6.21
N LEU A 89 -8.89 11.26 6.04
CA LEU A 89 -7.69 11.04 6.83
C LEU A 89 -7.96 11.30 8.31
N ARG A 90 -7.68 10.29 9.11
CA ARG A 90 -7.56 10.39 10.57
C ARG A 90 -6.10 10.29 10.93
N TYR A 91 -5.72 10.95 12.01
CA TYR A 91 -4.33 11.04 12.43
C TYR A 91 -4.14 10.52 13.86
N THR A 92 -3.01 9.86 14.07
CA THR A 92 -2.45 9.51 15.38
C THR A 92 -1.01 9.99 15.46
N ALA A 93 -0.46 10.17 16.66
CA ALA A 93 0.96 10.46 16.83
C ALA A 93 1.81 9.29 16.35
N LEU A 94 2.89 9.59 15.63
CA LEU A 94 4.00 8.66 15.45
C LEU A 94 4.79 8.58 16.76
N LEU A 95 5.35 7.41 17.05
CA LEU A 95 6.17 7.15 18.21
C LEU A 95 7.57 6.71 17.75
N LYS A 96 8.59 7.04 18.55
CA LYS A 96 9.96 6.56 18.36
C LYS A 96 10.22 5.39 19.29
N ASN A 97 10.74 4.29 18.74
CA ASN A 97 11.32 3.24 19.55
C ASN A 97 12.77 3.64 19.89
N PRO A 98 13.19 3.59 21.17
CA PRO A 98 14.57 3.93 21.56
C PRO A 98 15.63 2.92 21.09
N LYS A 99 15.22 1.76 20.55
CA LYS A 99 16.10 0.64 20.19
C LYS A 99 16.16 0.31 18.71
N ASN A 100 15.26 0.85 17.88
CA ASN A 100 15.28 0.66 16.42
C ASN A 100 14.74 1.90 15.69
N THR A 101 14.80 1.87 14.36
CA THR A 101 14.44 3.00 13.49
C THR A 101 13.06 2.87 12.84
N ALA A 102 12.29 1.83 13.17
CA ALA A 102 10.96 1.64 12.59
C ALA A 102 9.98 2.69 13.10
N TYR A 103 8.92 2.95 12.31
CA TYR A 103 7.83 3.85 12.69
C TYR A 103 6.82 3.12 13.56
N TYR A 104 6.48 3.73 14.71
CA TYR A 104 5.50 3.18 15.64
C TYR A 104 4.28 4.07 15.73
N ILE A 105 3.14 3.46 16.03
CA ILE A 105 1.92 4.13 16.46
C ILE A 105 1.48 3.52 17.80
N GLY A 106 0.77 4.32 18.60
CA GLY A 106 0.23 3.84 19.87
C GLY A 106 -1.02 3.00 19.63
N VAL A 107 -0.92 1.68 19.70
CA VAL A 107 -2.09 0.79 19.74
C VAL A 107 -2.46 0.58 21.21
N THR A 108 -3.71 0.85 21.57
CA THR A 108 -4.18 0.83 22.97
C THR A 108 -5.22 -0.26 23.23
N GLY A 109 -5.83 -0.80 22.18
CA GLY A 109 -6.80 -1.88 22.28
C GLY A 109 -7.03 -2.57 20.95
N VAL A 110 -7.67 -3.74 21.02
CA VAL A 110 -8.16 -4.48 19.85
C VAL A 110 -9.60 -4.87 20.13
N ALA A 111 -10.51 -4.61 19.20
CA ALA A 111 -11.87 -5.13 19.24
C ALA A 111 -12.15 -5.99 18.02
N VAL A 112 -12.99 -7.00 18.19
CA VAL A 112 -13.52 -7.84 17.12
C VAL A 112 -15.03 -7.66 17.09
N ASN A 113 -15.57 -7.27 15.94
CA ASN A 113 -17.00 -7.03 15.74
C ASN A 113 -17.60 -6.13 16.86
N ASN A 114 -16.90 -5.02 17.15
CA ASN A 114 -17.22 -4.04 18.19
C ASN A 114 -17.13 -4.54 19.65
N VAL A 115 -16.68 -5.78 19.88
CA VAL A 115 -16.42 -6.32 21.23
C VAL A 115 -14.94 -6.24 21.54
N GLN A 116 -14.59 -5.57 22.64
CA GLN A 116 -13.20 -5.45 23.08
C GLN A 116 -12.62 -6.83 23.42
N VAL A 117 -11.44 -7.13 22.89
CA VAL A 117 -10.70 -8.35 23.19
C VAL A 117 -9.98 -8.17 24.52
N PRO A 118 -10.21 -9.03 25.54
CA PRO A 118 -9.47 -8.96 26.79
C PRO A 118 -8.00 -9.28 26.57
N LEU A 119 -7.12 -8.32 26.81
CA LEU A 119 -5.67 -8.47 26.69
C LEU A 119 -5.00 -8.27 28.06
N PRO A 120 -3.83 -8.88 28.30
CA PRO A 120 -3.07 -8.62 29.51
C PRO A 120 -2.77 -7.12 29.68
N PRO A 121 -2.79 -6.58 30.91
CA PRO A 121 -2.45 -5.18 31.14
C PRO A 121 -1.08 -4.83 30.57
N GLY A 122 -1.02 -3.74 29.78
CA GLY A 122 0.22 -3.27 29.16
C GLY A 122 0.72 -4.13 27.98
N ALA A 123 -0.03 -5.14 27.52
CA ALA A 123 0.40 -6.00 26.42
C ALA A 123 0.77 -5.22 25.14
N LEU A 124 0.06 -4.13 24.87
CA LEU A 124 0.26 -3.29 23.68
C LEU A 124 1.20 -2.09 23.90
N SER A 125 1.52 -1.74 25.15
CA SER A 125 2.24 -0.52 25.48
C SER A 125 3.70 -0.57 25.02
N LEU A 126 4.19 0.51 24.41
CA LEU A 126 5.61 0.64 24.04
C LEU A 126 6.44 1.02 25.28
N SER A 127 7.40 0.16 25.63
CA SER A 127 8.35 0.41 26.72
C SER A 127 9.42 1.41 26.28
N ALA A 128 9.38 2.62 26.85
CA ALA A 128 10.39 3.66 26.59
C ALA A 128 11.81 3.30 27.06
N ARG A 129 11.97 2.27 27.90
CA ARG A 129 13.30 1.79 28.35
C ARG A 129 13.79 0.61 27.52
N GLN A 130 12.93 -0.38 27.31
CA GLN A 130 13.31 -1.64 26.67
C GLN A 130 13.11 -1.64 25.16
N GLY A 131 12.29 -0.72 24.62
CA GLY A 131 11.93 -0.72 23.21
C GLY A 131 10.99 -1.86 22.80
N THR A 132 10.36 -2.55 23.78
CA THR A 132 9.45 -3.67 23.54
C THR A 132 7.99 -3.20 23.52
N GLY A 133 7.13 -3.90 22.78
CA GLY A 133 5.71 -3.54 22.65
C GLY A 133 5.45 -2.46 21.59
N GLY A 134 4.28 -1.80 21.65
CA GLY A 134 3.84 -0.85 20.63
C GLY A 134 3.40 -1.50 19.31
N GLY A 135 2.85 -0.68 18.41
CA GLY A 135 2.49 -1.08 17.05
C GLY A 135 3.47 -0.53 16.03
N ALA A 136 4.30 -1.37 15.44
CA ALA A 136 5.20 -1.01 14.36
C ALA A 136 4.48 -1.07 13.00
N LEU A 137 4.88 -0.21 12.07
CA LEU A 137 4.43 -0.23 10.67
C LEU A 137 5.54 -0.87 9.81
N SER A 138 5.20 -1.85 8.97
CA SER A 138 6.19 -2.56 8.15
C SER A 138 5.62 -2.99 6.79
N THR A 139 6.32 -2.65 5.72
CA THR A 139 6.07 -3.21 4.37
C THR A 139 6.85 -4.48 4.10
N ALA A 140 7.92 -4.73 4.86
CA ALA A 140 8.69 -5.96 4.81
C ALA A 140 7.98 -7.15 5.49
N THR A 141 6.93 -6.87 6.29
CA THR A 141 6.05 -7.89 6.86
C THR A 141 4.76 -7.94 6.04
N PRO A 142 4.43 -9.05 5.35
CA PRO A 142 3.29 -9.08 4.43
C PRO A 142 1.94 -8.97 5.15
N TYR A 143 1.78 -9.65 6.29
CA TYR A 143 0.54 -9.69 7.05
C TYR A 143 0.75 -9.13 8.45
N THR A 144 -0.31 -8.66 9.09
CA THR A 144 -0.20 -8.17 10.47
C THR A 144 0.24 -9.31 11.38
N ALA A 145 1.37 -9.11 12.04
CA ALA A 145 1.88 -10.06 13.02
C ALA A 145 1.53 -9.56 14.41
N LEU A 146 1.06 -10.48 15.27
CA LEU A 146 0.77 -10.20 16.67
C LEU A 146 1.64 -11.08 17.56
N ARG A 147 2.12 -10.52 18.67
CA ARG A 147 2.76 -11.34 19.70
C ARG A 147 1.76 -12.37 20.23
N SER A 148 2.22 -13.57 20.58
CA SER A 148 1.33 -14.72 20.83
C SER A 148 0.27 -14.50 21.93
N ASP A 149 0.58 -13.69 22.95
CA ASP A 149 -0.33 -13.27 24.03
C ASP A 149 -1.48 -12.36 23.56
N ILE A 150 -1.33 -11.76 22.37
CA ILE A 150 -2.33 -10.92 21.71
C ILE A 150 -2.98 -11.68 20.55
N TYR A 151 -2.18 -12.44 19.80
CA TYR A 151 -2.66 -13.20 18.64
C TYR A 151 -3.79 -14.15 19.00
N ARG A 152 -3.58 -15.00 20.02
CA ARG A 152 -4.54 -16.04 20.42
C ARG A 152 -5.91 -15.46 20.78
N PRO A 153 -6.04 -14.49 21.71
CA PRO A 153 -7.35 -13.95 22.05
C PRO A 153 -8.00 -13.19 20.89
N VAL A 154 -7.24 -12.52 20.02
CA VAL A 154 -7.79 -11.85 18.82
C VAL A 154 -8.31 -12.87 17.81
N ARG A 155 -7.52 -13.92 17.52
CA ARG A 155 -7.91 -15.01 16.62
C ARG A 155 -9.15 -15.73 17.13
N ASP A 156 -9.20 -16.03 18.43
CA ASP A 156 -10.31 -16.76 19.04
C ASP A 156 -11.60 -15.91 19.05
N ALA A 157 -11.49 -14.61 19.37
CA ALA A 157 -12.61 -13.68 19.26
C ALA A 157 -13.11 -13.56 17.81
N PHE A 158 -12.21 -13.53 16.82
CA PHE A 158 -12.58 -13.53 15.40
C PHE A 158 -13.28 -14.81 14.99
N ALA A 159 -12.77 -15.97 15.42
CA ALA A 159 -13.38 -17.28 15.16
C ALA A 159 -14.80 -17.36 15.74
N GLU A 160 -15.00 -16.86 16.96
CA GLU A 160 -16.30 -16.83 17.62
C GLU A 160 -17.29 -15.93 16.86
N ALA A 161 -16.85 -14.71 16.51
CA ALA A 161 -17.66 -13.75 15.76
C ALA A 161 -18.01 -14.22 14.33
N THR A 162 -17.33 -15.26 13.83
CA THR A 162 -17.51 -15.83 12.49
C THR A 162 -17.89 -17.31 12.53
N SER A 163 -18.38 -17.80 13.67
CA SER A 163 -18.75 -19.21 13.89
C SER A 163 -19.81 -19.75 12.93
N GLY A 164 -20.60 -18.84 12.31
CA GLY A 164 -21.58 -19.18 11.28
C GLY A 164 -21.01 -19.53 9.89
N PHE A 165 -19.72 -19.27 9.63
CA PHE A 165 -19.09 -19.56 8.34
C PHE A 165 -18.38 -20.91 8.33
N ALA A 166 -18.51 -21.65 7.23
CA ALA A 166 -17.87 -22.95 7.08
C ALA A 166 -16.34 -22.83 7.08
N ARG A 167 -15.68 -23.69 7.87
CA ARG A 167 -14.23 -23.72 8.03
C ARG A 167 -13.55 -24.44 6.87
N ALA A 168 -12.35 -24.01 6.53
CA ALA A 168 -11.43 -24.70 5.62
C ALA A 168 -10.19 -25.18 6.41
N PRO A 169 -9.43 -26.16 5.88
CA PRO A 169 -8.13 -26.52 6.43
C PRO A 169 -7.20 -25.30 6.56
N ALA A 170 -6.39 -25.27 7.62
CA ALA A 170 -5.41 -24.21 7.83
C ALA A 170 -4.32 -24.24 6.76
N THR A 171 -4.02 -23.08 6.19
CA THR A 171 -2.95 -22.89 5.20
C THR A 171 -1.87 -22.02 5.81
N LYS A 172 -0.71 -22.59 6.12
CA LYS A 172 0.41 -21.84 6.71
C LYS A 172 0.79 -20.62 5.84
N PRO A 173 1.09 -19.47 6.46
CA PRO A 173 1.29 -19.25 7.88
C PRO A 173 0.00 -19.08 8.72
N PHE A 174 -1.18 -19.12 8.09
CA PHE A 174 -2.47 -18.91 8.75
C PHE A 174 -3.00 -20.17 9.43
N ASP A 175 -3.70 -20.01 10.54
CA ASP A 175 -4.35 -21.11 11.28
C ASP A 175 -5.88 -20.98 11.36
N LEU A 176 -6.43 -19.88 10.82
CA LEU A 176 -7.86 -19.57 10.86
C LEU A 176 -8.40 -19.32 9.44
N CYS A 177 -8.94 -20.36 8.81
CA CYS A 177 -9.40 -20.33 7.43
C CYS A 177 -10.87 -20.77 7.26
N TYR A 178 -11.50 -20.24 6.23
CA TYR A 178 -12.90 -20.44 5.87
C TYR A 178 -13.01 -20.88 4.42
N GLN A 179 -14.09 -21.62 4.11
CA GLN A 179 -14.45 -21.89 2.72
C GLN A 179 -14.87 -20.57 2.08
N LYS A 180 -14.27 -20.22 0.94
CA LYS A 180 -14.56 -18.98 0.23
C LYS A 180 -16.03 -18.90 -0.17
N SER A 181 -16.63 -20.03 -0.56
CA SER A 181 -18.06 -20.13 -0.90
C SER A 181 -19.01 -19.82 0.25
N ALA A 182 -18.55 -19.93 1.51
CA ALA A 182 -19.33 -19.60 2.69
C ALA A 182 -19.24 -18.12 3.08
N LEU A 183 -18.34 -17.35 2.46
CA LEU A 183 -18.14 -15.93 2.74
C LEU A 183 -18.83 -15.06 1.67
N PRO A 184 -19.82 -14.23 2.02
CA PRO A 184 -20.47 -13.34 1.05
C PRO A 184 -19.49 -12.34 0.44
N SER A 185 -19.52 -12.20 -0.88
CA SER A 185 -18.76 -11.14 -1.57
C SER A 185 -19.40 -9.77 -1.34
N THR A 186 -18.58 -8.78 -1.00
CA THR A 186 -18.99 -7.38 -0.89
C THR A 186 -18.06 -6.49 -1.72
N ARG A 187 -18.41 -5.22 -1.85
CA ARG A 187 -17.57 -4.22 -2.53
C ARG A 187 -16.19 -4.06 -1.89
N ILE A 188 -16.07 -4.33 -0.59
CA ILE A 188 -14.83 -4.20 0.16
C ILE A 188 -14.10 -5.54 0.34
N GLY A 189 -14.48 -6.58 -0.40
CA GLY A 189 -13.95 -7.95 -0.27
C GLY A 189 -14.91 -8.92 0.41
N LEU A 190 -14.41 -10.08 0.81
CA LEU A 190 -15.19 -11.13 1.48
C LEU A 190 -15.68 -10.66 2.86
N TYR A 191 -16.97 -10.80 3.12
CA TYR A 191 -17.58 -10.40 4.38
C TYR A 191 -17.16 -11.36 5.52
N THR A 192 -16.63 -10.77 6.58
CA THR A 192 -16.26 -11.43 7.84
C THR A 192 -16.47 -10.44 9.01
N ALA A 193 -16.07 -10.81 10.23
CA ALA A 193 -16.02 -9.88 11.35
C ALA A 193 -15.04 -8.71 11.08
N SER A 194 -15.31 -7.54 11.65
CA SER A 194 -14.36 -6.43 11.67
C SER A 194 -13.32 -6.62 12.78
N ILE A 195 -12.12 -6.08 12.58
CA ILE A 195 -11.11 -5.92 13.61
C ILE A 195 -10.80 -4.43 13.73
N ASP A 196 -10.98 -3.86 14.91
CA ASP A 196 -10.60 -2.47 15.20
C ASP A 196 -9.30 -2.45 15.99
N LEU A 197 -8.29 -1.76 15.47
CA LEU A 197 -7.14 -1.34 16.27
C LEU A 197 -7.47 0.02 16.88
N THR A 198 -7.67 0.07 18.19
CA THR A 198 -7.85 1.34 18.88
C THR A 198 -6.49 2.02 19.00
N LEU A 199 -6.40 3.25 18.51
CA LEU A 199 -5.17 4.04 18.49
C LEU A 199 -5.16 5.06 19.63
N ALA A 200 -3.96 5.48 20.02
CA ALA A 200 -3.75 6.59 20.93
C ALA A 200 -4.45 7.84 20.38
N GLY A 201 -5.30 8.48 21.19
CA GLY A 201 -6.24 9.50 20.73
C GLY A 201 -7.67 9.01 20.55
N GLY A 202 -7.93 7.71 20.74
CA GLY A 202 -9.27 7.13 20.85
C GLY A 202 -9.97 6.84 19.52
N GLN A 203 -9.28 7.05 18.39
CA GLN A 203 -9.79 6.68 17.07
C GLN A 203 -9.45 5.23 16.74
N ASN A 204 -10.31 4.56 15.99
CA ASN A 204 -10.05 3.21 15.51
C ASN A 204 -9.47 3.23 14.10
N TRP A 205 -8.57 2.29 13.82
CA TRP A 205 -8.32 1.81 12.46
C TRP A 205 -9.07 0.50 12.27
N THR A 206 -10.16 0.57 11.51
CA THR A 206 -11.02 -0.57 11.22
C THR A 206 -10.50 -1.37 10.03
N ILE A 207 -10.24 -2.65 10.27
CA ILE A 207 -9.75 -3.65 9.31
C ILE A 207 -10.93 -4.55 8.97
N VAL A 208 -11.33 -4.56 7.70
CA VAL A 208 -12.51 -5.26 7.19
C VAL A 208 -12.24 -5.82 5.81
N GLY A 209 -13.07 -6.78 5.40
CA GLY A 209 -13.09 -7.27 4.03
C GLY A 209 -11.73 -7.74 3.54
N SER A 210 -11.28 -7.18 2.42
CA SER A 210 -10.00 -7.51 1.78
C SER A 210 -8.78 -7.24 2.66
N SER A 211 -8.86 -6.37 3.66
CA SER A 211 -7.76 -6.15 4.62
C SER A 211 -7.79 -7.12 5.81
N ALA A 212 -8.94 -7.72 6.11
CA ALA A 212 -9.12 -8.64 7.24
C ALA A 212 -8.79 -10.08 6.88
N VAL A 213 -9.08 -10.50 5.64
CA VAL A 213 -8.80 -11.84 5.14
C VAL A 213 -8.00 -11.82 3.85
N VAL A 214 -7.31 -12.92 3.58
CA VAL A 214 -6.56 -13.16 2.35
C VAL A 214 -7.06 -14.45 1.69
N GLU A 215 -7.32 -14.41 0.40
CA GLU A 215 -7.62 -15.60 -0.38
C GLU A 215 -6.33 -16.39 -0.61
N VAL A 216 -6.28 -17.64 -0.14
CA VAL A 216 -5.08 -18.51 -0.21
C VAL A 216 -5.20 -19.56 -1.31
N SER A 217 -6.41 -19.79 -1.81
CA SER A 217 -6.72 -20.64 -2.96
C SER A 217 -8.05 -20.24 -3.59
N GLN A 218 -8.49 -20.96 -4.62
CA GLN A 218 -9.81 -20.74 -5.22
C GLN A 218 -10.96 -21.04 -4.24
N ASP A 219 -10.71 -21.88 -3.23
CA ASP A 219 -11.75 -22.40 -2.34
C ASP A 219 -11.62 -21.92 -0.89
N ALA A 220 -10.54 -21.20 -0.53
CA ALA A 220 -10.26 -20.83 0.85
C ALA A 220 -9.77 -19.39 1.01
N ALA A 221 -10.23 -18.77 2.09
CA ALA A 221 -9.72 -17.49 2.59
C ALA A 221 -9.39 -17.61 4.08
N CYS A 222 -8.32 -16.95 4.51
CA CYS A 222 -7.82 -17.02 5.89
C CYS A 222 -7.76 -15.64 6.53
N LEU A 223 -7.88 -15.59 7.86
CA LEU A 223 -7.60 -14.38 8.63
C LEU A 223 -6.17 -13.90 8.32
N ALA A 224 -6.04 -12.65 7.86
CA ALA A 224 -4.77 -12.06 7.43
C ALA A 224 -3.93 -11.54 8.62
N PHE A 225 -3.94 -12.29 9.73
CA PHE A 225 -3.15 -12.06 10.94
C PHE A 225 -2.37 -13.33 11.28
N VAL A 226 -1.12 -13.16 11.73
CA VAL A 226 -0.22 -14.28 12.03
C VAL A 226 0.39 -14.18 13.44
N ASP A 227 0.72 -15.32 14.03
CA ASP A 227 1.43 -15.40 15.32
C ASP A 227 2.94 -15.20 15.11
N MET A 228 3.51 -14.17 15.72
CA MET A 228 4.96 -13.89 15.72
C MET A 228 5.81 -15.06 16.25
N GLY A 229 5.26 -15.89 17.14
CA GLY A 229 5.98 -17.01 17.75
C GLY A 229 6.11 -18.25 16.85
N THR A 230 5.52 -18.22 15.65
CA THR A 230 5.50 -19.36 14.71
C THR A 230 6.07 -19.03 13.32
N THR A 231 6.35 -17.76 13.05
CA THR A 231 6.93 -17.27 11.80
C THR A 231 8.42 -16.94 11.98
N ALA A 232 9.19 -17.02 10.87
CA ALA A 232 10.58 -16.60 10.83
C ALA A 232 10.74 -15.17 11.37
N THR A 233 11.91 -14.87 11.95
CA THR A 233 12.31 -13.62 12.61
C THR A 233 11.51 -12.39 12.14
N PRO A 234 10.75 -11.71 13.02
CA PRO A 234 9.99 -10.52 12.66
C PRO A 234 10.89 -9.51 11.95
N ALA A 235 10.39 -8.84 10.90
CA ALA A 235 11.14 -7.82 10.16
C ALA A 235 11.48 -6.56 10.99
N VAL A 236 11.01 -6.51 12.25
CA VAL A 236 11.24 -5.43 13.21
C VAL A 236 11.84 -6.01 14.48
N ASP A 237 13.04 -5.55 14.82
CA ASP A 237 13.78 -5.97 16.02
C ASP A 237 13.13 -5.46 17.32
N HIS A 238 13.56 -6.03 18.46
CA HIS A 238 13.15 -5.63 19.82
C HIS A 238 11.70 -5.94 20.21
N SER A 239 11.10 -6.95 19.58
CA SER A 239 9.84 -7.58 20.03
C SER A 239 8.66 -6.59 20.16
N PRO A 240 8.20 -6.00 19.04
CA PRO A 240 6.95 -5.23 19.01
C PRO A 240 5.75 -6.08 19.46
N ALA A 241 4.68 -5.43 19.93
CA ALA A 241 3.44 -6.13 20.27
C ALA A 241 2.60 -6.43 19.01
N VAL A 242 2.59 -5.47 18.09
CA VAL A 242 1.90 -5.54 16.81
C VAL A 242 2.87 -5.08 15.72
N ILE A 243 2.92 -5.78 14.60
CA ILE A 243 3.49 -5.27 13.35
C ILE A 243 2.36 -5.21 12.34
N ILE A 244 1.95 -4.02 11.93
CA ILE A 244 0.96 -3.83 10.87
C ILE A 244 1.66 -4.02 9.53
N GLY A 245 1.25 -5.07 8.82
CA GLY A 245 1.87 -5.51 7.58
C GLY A 245 1.32 -4.83 6.32
N GLY A 246 1.94 -5.13 5.18
CA GLY A 246 1.57 -4.61 3.87
C GLY A 246 0.10 -4.85 3.51
N HIS A 247 -0.40 -6.06 3.72
CA HIS A 247 -1.79 -6.47 3.41
C HIS A 247 -2.84 -5.58 4.08
N GLN A 248 -2.57 -5.09 5.29
CA GLN A 248 -3.49 -4.18 5.99
C GLN A 248 -3.36 -2.72 5.54
N MET A 249 -2.22 -2.35 4.96
CA MET A 249 -2.00 -1.01 4.38
C MET A 249 -2.40 -0.93 2.90
N GLU A 250 -2.53 -2.07 2.22
CA GLU A 250 -3.04 -2.12 0.84
C GLU A 250 -4.44 -1.52 0.73
N ASP A 251 -4.65 -0.74 -0.34
CA ASP A 251 -5.86 0.05 -0.58
C ASP A 251 -6.32 0.91 0.61
N ASN A 252 -5.39 1.31 1.48
CA ASN A 252 -5.57 2.35 2.47
C ASN A 252 -4.60 3.49 2.13
N LEU A 253 -5.09 4.74 2.07
CA LEU A 253 -4.17 5.88 2.01
C LEU A 253 -3.53 6.04 3.39
N VAL A 254 -2.22 5.82 3.47
CA VAL A 254 -1.42 6.03 4.67
C VAL A 254 -0.43 7.18 4.45
N VAL A 255 -0.28 8.05 5.44
CA VAL A 255 0.54 9.26 5.36
C VAL A 255 1.50 9.32 6.53
N PHE A 256 2.80 9.40 6.24
CA PHE A 256 3.83 9.62 7.24
C PHE A 256 4.21 11.09 7.24
N ASP A 257 3.57 11.88 8.10
CA ASP A 257 3.90 13.30 8.28
C ASP A 257 5.05 13.39 9.29
N LEU A 258 6.28 13.36 8.78
CA LEU A 258 7.49 13.38 9.61
C LEU A 258 7.81 14.78 10.17
N GLU A 259 7.21 15.83 9.62
CA GLU A 259 7.35 17.19 10.13
C GLU A 259 6.51 17.38 11.40
N LYS A 260 5.25 16.93 11.36
CA LYS A 260 4.34 16.98 12.52
C LYS A 260 4.44 15.76 13.42
N TRP A 261 5.21 14.76 13.00
CA TRP A 261 5.37 13.49 13.70
C TRP A 261 4.03 12.76 13.89
N GLN A 262 3.27 12.64 12.80
CA GLN A 262 1.94 12.04 12.77
C GLN A 262 1.81 10.99 11.67
N PHE A 263 0.95 10.01 11.94
CA PHE A 263 0.56 8.98 10.99
C PHE A 263 -0.91 9.17 10.62
N GLY A 264 -1.17 9.38 9.34
CA GLY A 264 -2.49 9.52 8.76
C GLY A 264 -2.96 8.21 8.13
N TYR A 265 -4.25 7.89 8.25
CA TYR A 265 -4.89 6.73 7.60
C TYR A 265 -6.32 7.06 7.17
N SER A 266 -6.74 6.56 6.00
CA SER A 266 -8.09 6.79 5.45
C SER A 266 -9.12 5.69 5.76
N GLY A 267 -8.63 4.51 6.14
CA GLY A 267 -9.37 3.26 6.01
C GLY A 267 -9.50 2.82 4.53
N LEU A 268 -10.14 1.67 4.33
CA LEU A 268 -10.19 0.99 3.03
C LEU A 268 -10.87 1.85 1.94
N LEU A 269 -10.14 2.13 0.87
CA LEU A 269 -10.53 2.97 -0.25
C LEU A 269 -11.59 2.33 -1.14
N LEU A 270 -11.66 1.00 -1.16
CA LEU A 270 -12.72 0.26 -1.87
C LEU A 270 -14.11 0.72 -1.41
N GLY A 271 -14.22 1.15 -0.14
CA GLY A 271 -15.40 1.77 0.48
C GLY A 271 -15.81 3.12 -0.14
N THR A 272 -14.95 3.75 -0.92
CA THR A 272 -15.18 5.01 -1.66
C THR A 272 -15.11 4.86 -3.18
N MET A 273 -15.23 3.63 -3.69
CA MET A 273 -15.20 3.34 -5.14
C MET A 273 -13.86 3.72 -5.79
N THR A 274 -12.77 3.62 -5.03
CA THR A 274 -11.40 3.80 -5.54
C THR A 274 -10.46 2.79 -4.90
N ARG A 275 -9.23 2.71 -5.40
CA ARG A 275 -8.16 1.85 -4.90
C ARG A 275 -6.83 2.52 -5.18
N CYS A 276 -5.74 2.11 -4.52
CA CYS A 276 -4.43 2.72 -4.73
C CYS A 276 -3.97 2.60 -6.21
N GLY A 277 -4.31 1.48 -6.86
CA GLY A 277 -4.01 1.27 -8.29
C GLY A 277 -4.81 2.12 -9.29
N ASN A 278 -5.84 2.87 -8.84
CA ASN A 278 -6.55 3.82 -9.70
C ASN A 278 -5.85 5.18 -9.79
N PHE A 279 -4.73 5.36 -9.07
CA PHE A 279 -3.98 6.60 -9.11
C PHE A 279 -3.34 6.79 -10.48
N ASP A 280 -3.48 7.98 -11.06
CA ASP A 280 -2.84 8.34 -12.33
C ASP A 280 -1.39 8.78 -12.08
N PHE A 281 -0.47 7.84 -12.27
CA PHE A 281 0.96 8.06 -12.10
C PHE A 281 1.62 8.84 -13.25
N SER A 282 0.87 9.20 -14.32
CA SER A 282 1.40 9.98 -15.45
C SER A 282 1.51 11.48 -15.17
N MET A 283 0.90 11.98 -14.09
CA MET A 283 0.85 13.41 -13.76
C MET A 283 2.17 14.02 -13.23
N GLY A 284 3.29 13.30 -13.28
CA GLY A 284 4.62 13.77 -12.88
C GLY A 284 5.65 13.90 -14.01
N SER A 285 5.26 13.69 -15.26
CA SER A 285 6.17 13.69 -16.43
C SER A 285 6.05 14.91 -17.34
N HIS A 286 5.97 16.11 -16.76
CA HIS A 286 6.08 17.38 -17.50
C HIS A 286 7.20 18.25 -16.93
#